data_AF-A0A2A5NYG2-F1
#
_entry.id   AF-A0A2A5NYG2-F1
#
_cell.length_a   1.000
_cell.length_b   1.000
_cell.length_c   1.000
_cell.angle_alpha   90.00
_cell.angle_beta   90.00
_cell.angle_gamma   90.00
#
_symmetry.space_group_name_H-M   'P 1'
#
loop_
_entity.id
_entity.type
_entity.pdbx_description
1 polymer ?
#
loop_
_entity_poly.entity_id
_entity_poly.type
_entity_poly.pdbx_seq_one_letter_code
_entity_poly.pdbx_strand_id
1 'polypeptide(L)'
;MVGRGEFLGCHVPPELYRGVVEEARRRGTSVSGVIREALSYYLSRRGAEEADIERLKEDINALRAKLVEKEREVEALKAAVKLKEREVEELKGVLGRVEELTKLSDRCASKPAATLKGISERLKSYKCFLNGVRGDEDLIPTIRRLIEQAAAIIDGMAVG
;
A
#
# COMPACT_ATOMS: atom_id res chain seq x y z
N MET A 1 2.06 -67.85 -14.18
CA MET A 1 2.08 -67.57 -15.63
C MET A 1 1.37 -68.73 -16.29
N VAL A 2 0.22 -68.48 -16.92
CA VAL A 2 -0.53 -69.52 -17.67
C VAL A 2 0.23 -69.76 -18.98
N GLY A 3 0.61 -71.01 -19.24
CA GLY A 3 1.37 -71.41 -20.42
C GLY A 3 0.57 -71.26 -21.73
N ARG A 4 1.25 -71.04 -22.86
CA ARG A 4 0.57 -71.09 -24.18
C ARG A 4 -0.04 -72.48 -24.36
N GLY A 5 -1.37 -72.53 -24.53
CA GLY A 5 -2.11 -73.78 -24.73
C GLY A 5 -2.80 -74.33 -23.48
N GLU A 6 -2.69 -73.68 -22.32
CA GLU A 6 -3.46 -74.08 -21.14
C GLU A 6 -4.94 -73.71 -21.29
N PHE A 7 -5.81 -74.67 -20.96
CA PHE A 7 -7.25 -74.49 -20.97
C PHE A 7 -7.67 -73.60 -19.80
N LEU A 8 -8.11 -72.38 -20.11
CA LEU A 8 -8.75 -71.49 -19.15
C LEU A 8 -10.20 -71.93 -18.97
N GLY A 9 -10.43 -72.84 -18.02
CA GLY A 9 -11.79 -73.20 -17.62
C GLY A 9 -12.49 -71.98 -17.04
N CYS A 10 -13.49 -71.45 -17.77
CA CYS A 10 -14.39 -70.43 -17.25
C CYS A 10 -15.77 -71.05 -17.04
N HIS A 11 -16.32 -70.88 -15.83
CA HIS A 11 -17.71 -71.24 -15.59
C HIS A 11 -18.59 -70.12 -16.11
N VAL A 12 -19.35 -70.41 -17.17
CA VAL A 12 -20.30 -69.50 -17.76
C VAL A 12 -21.70 -69.98 -17.39
N PRO A 13 -22.54 -69.13 -16.76
CA PRO A 13 -23.91 -69.51 -16.46
C PRO A 13 -24.66 -69.89 -17.76
N PRO A 14 -25.51 -70.93 -17.71
CA PRO A 14 -26.15 -71.49 -18.90
C PRO A 14 -27.03 -70.46 -19.64
N GLU A 15 -27.57 -69.46 -18.94
CA GLU A 15 -28.34 -68.35 -19.52
C GLU A 15 -27.44 -67.46 -20.39
N LEU A 16 -26.25 -67.13 -19.89
CA LEU A 16 -25.28 -66.32 -20.61
C LEU A 16 -24.73 -67.09 -21.82
N TYR A 17 -24.41 -68.38 -21.64
CA TYR A 17 -23.97 -69.23 -22.75
C TYR A 17 -25.03 -69.30 -23.86
N ARG A 18 -26.30 -69.50 -23.49
CA ARG A 18 -27.41 -69.51 -24.46
C ARG A 18 -27.50 -68.19 -25.21
N GLY A 19 -27.41 -67.06 -24.52
CA GLY A 19 -27.41 -65.73 -25.14
C GLY A 19 -26.27 -65.55 -26.16
N VAL A 20 -25.06 -66.00 -25.83
CA VAL A 20 -23.90 -65.93 -26.75
C VAL A 20 -24.09 -66.85 -27.96
N VAL A 21 -24.66 -68.04 -27.79
CA VAL A 21 -24.96 -68.96 -28.91
C VAL A 21 -26.02 -68.37 -29.84
N GLU A 22 -27.07 -67.75 -29.30
CA GLU A 22 -28.11 -67.07 -30.09
C GLU A 22 -27.54 -65.86 -30.83
N GLU A 23 -26.66 -65.09 -30.20
CA GLU A 23 -25.95 -63.97 -30.85
C GLU A 23 -25.05 -64.47 -31.98
N ALA A 24 -24.30 -65.56 -31.77
CA ALA A 24 -23.46 -66.16 -32.78
C ALA A 24 -24.28 -66.62 -34.00
N ARG A 25 -25.44 -67.26 -33.78
CA ARG A 25 -26.38 -67.63 -34.84
C ARG A 25 -26.93 -66.41 -35.57
N ARG A 26 -27.36 -65.36 -34.84
CA ARG A 26 -27.87 -64.11 -35.43
C ARG A 26 -26.85 -63.41 -36.31
N ARG A 27 -25.57 -63.41 -35.91
CA ARG A 27 -24.46 -62.79 -36.66
C ARG A 27 -23.85 -63.69 -37.74
N GLY A 28 -24.27 -64.95 -37.85
CA GLY A 28 -23.66 -65.92 -38.77
C GLY A 28 -22.20 -66.25 -38.44
N THR A 29 -21.81 -66.18 -37.16
CA THR A 29 -20.44 -66.43 -36.68
C THR A 29 -20.40 -67.56 -35.65
N SER A 30 -19.21 -67.93 -35.19
CA SER A 30 -19.02 -68.92 -34.13
C SER A 30 -19.10 -68.27 -32.74
N VAL A 31 -19.43 -69.08 -31.72
CA VAL A 31 -19.40 -68.66 -30.31
C VAL A 31 -18.02 -68.07 -29.94
N SER A 32 -16.95 -68.69 -30.42
CA SER A 32 -15.58 -68.20 -30.21
C SER A 32 -15.32 -66.87 -30.94
N GLY A 33 -15.97 -66.63 -32.08
CA GLY A 33 -15.95 -65.33 -32.77
C GLY A 33 -16.58 -64.21 -31.95
N VAL A 34 -17.78 -64.46 -31.40
CA VAL A 34 -18.47 -63.49 -30.51
C VAL A 34 -17.64 -63.19 -29.27
N ILE A 35 -17.11 -64.23 -28.62
CA ILE A 35 -16.27 -64.08 -27.41
C ILE A 35 -14.99 -63.30 -27.74
N ARG A 36 -14.34 -63.61 -28.86
CA ARG A 36 -13.12 -62.91 -29.29
C ARG A 36 -13.39 -61.43 -29.54
N GLU A 37 -14.48 -61.10 -30.22
CA GLU A 37 -14.89 -59.72 -30.47
C GLU A 37 -15.16 -58.98 -29.16
N ALA A 38 -15.94 -59.58 -28.25
CA ALA A 38 -16.25 -59.00 -26.95
C ALA A 38 -15.00 -58.77 -26.09
N LEU A 39 -14.07 -59.74 -26.05
CA LEU A 39 -12.80 -59.59 -25.35
C LEU A 39 -11.92 -58.52 -25.99
N SER A 40 -11.85 -58.47 -27.32
CA SER A 40 -11.10 -57.42 -28.03
C SER A 40 -11.65 -56.03 -27.70
N TYR A 41 -12.97 -55.87 -27.68
CA TYR A 41 -13.62 -54.63 -27.28
C TYR A 41 -13.31 -54.26 -25.83
N TYR A 42 -13.46 -55.21 -24.90
CA TYR A 42 -13.19 -54.99 -23.48
C TYR A 42 -11.73 -54.58 -23.23
N LEU A 43 -10.77 -55.27 -23.84
CA LEU A 43 -9.34 -54.96 -23.71
C LEU A 43 -9.01 -53.59 -24.31
N SER A 44 -9.61 -53.23 -25.46
CA SER A 44 -9.39 -51.93 -26.09
C SER A 44 -9.95 -50.79 -25.23
N ARG A 45 -11.17 -50.96 -24.71
CA ARG A 45 -11.80 -49.98 -23.81
C ARG A 45 -10.99 -49.81 -22.52
N ARG A 46 -10.56 -50.91 -21.92
CA ARG A 46 -9.73 -50.87 -20.71
C ARG A 46 -8.40 -50.15 -20.96
N GLY A 47 -7.76 -50.39 -22.11
CA GLY A 47 -6.55 -49.67 -22.50
C GLY A 47 -6.79 -48.15 -22.66
N ALA A 48 -7.94 -47.75 -23.21
CA ALA A 48 -8.32 -46.34 -23.28
C ALA A 48 -8.56 -45.73 -21.89
N GLU A 49 -9.26 -46.44 -21.00
CA GLU A 49 -9.49 -46.01 -19.62
C GLU A 49 -8.17 -45.88 -18.84
N GLU A 50 -7.21 -46.80 -19.03
CA GLU A 50 -5.87 -46.72 -18.43
C GLU A 50 -5.11 -45.48 -18.93
N ALA A 51 -5.16 -45.18 -20.23
CA ALA A 51 -4.53 -43.98 -20.80
C ALA A 51 -5.16 -42.67 -20.27
N ASP A 52 -6.49 -42.64 -20.11
CA ASP A 52 -7.17 -41.48 -19.54
C ASP A 52 -6.83 -41.28 -18.06
N ILE A 53 -6.69 -42.37 -17.28
CA ILE A 53 -6.21 -42.31 -15.89
C ILE A 53 -4.79 -41.73 -15.82
N GLU A 54 -3.90 -42.11 -16.73
CA GLU A 54 -2.54 -41.55 -16.80
C GLU A 54 -2.56 -40.05 -17.10
N ARG A 55 -3.33 -39.61 -18.10
CA ARG A 55 -3.51 -38.18 -18.40
C ARG A 55 -4.05 -37.39 -17.21
N LEU A 56 -5.09 -37.91 -16.55
CA LEU A 56 -5.66 -37.26 -15.37
C LEU A 56 -4.64 -37.15 -14.22
N LYS A 57 -3.75 -38.13 -14.05
CA LYS A 57 -2.65 -38.03 -13.07
C LYS A 57 -1.65 -36.93 -13.45
N GLU A 58 -1.29 -36.82 -14.73
CA GLU A 58 -0.42 -35.76 -15.23
C GLU A 58 -1.04 -34.37 -15.01
N ASP A 59 -2.32 -34.21 -15.33
CA ASP A 59 -3.08 -32.98 -15.12
C ASP A 59 -3.12 -32.61 -13.63
N ILE A 60 -3.39 -33.58 -12.74
CA ILE A 60 -3.37 -33.37 -11.28
C ILE A 60 -1.99 -32.90 -10.82
N ASN A 61 -0.92 -33.50 -11.33
CA ASN A 61 0.44 -33.10 -10.97
C ASN A 61 0.77 -31.69 -11.46
N ALA A 62 0.36 -31.34 -12.69
CA ALA A 62 0.54 -30.00 -13.24
C ALA A 62 -0.26 -28.95 -12.44
N LEU A 63 -1.50 -29.25 -12.07
CA LEU A 63 -2.32 -28.37 -11.23
C LEU A 63 -1.73 -28.19 -9.83
N ARG A 64 -1.20 -29.25 -9.22
CA ARG A 64 -0.48 -29.17 -7.93
C ARG A 64 0.75 -28.27 -8.03
N ALA A 65 1.54 -28.39 -9.08
CA ALA A 65 2.71 -27.54 -9.29
C ALA A 65 2.32 -26.06 -9.41
N LYS A 66 1.28 -25.75 -10.20
CA LYS A 66 0.73 -24.40 -10.33
C LYS A 66 0.19 -23.86 -9.01
N LEU A 67 -0.47 -24.70 -8.21
CA LEU A 67 -0.97 -24.30 -6.89
C LEU A 67 0.18 -23.88 -5.97
N VAL A 68 1.24 -24.68 -5.89
CA VAL A 68 2.43 -24.37 -5.07
C VAL A 68 3.12 -23.07 -5.53
N GLU A 69 3.19 -22.84 -6.85
CA GLU A 69 3.70 -21.57 -7.38
C GLU A 69 2.85 -20.38 -6.94
N LYS A 70 1.52 -20.49 -7.04
CA LYS A 70 0.60 -19.44 -6.60
C LYS A 70 0.62 -19.20 -5.10
N GLU A 71 0.78 -20.24 -4.29
CA GLU A 71 0.98 -20.08 -2.84
C GLU A 71 2.25 -19.27 -2.54
N ARG A 72 3.35 -19.51 -3.26
CA ARG A 72 4.59 -18.72 -3.12
C ARG A 72 4.40 -17.26 -3.53
N GLU A 73 3.70 -17.02 -4.65
CA GLU A 73 3.37 -15.65 -5.09
C GLU A 73 2.55 -14.92 -4.02
N VAL A 74 1.55 -15.58 -3.43
CA VAL A 74 0.72 -15.01 -2.37
C VAL A 74 1.55 -14.65 -1.13
N GLU A 75 2.46 -15.52 -0.71
CA GLU A 75 3.35 -15.23 0.43
C GLU A 75 4.32 -14.07 0.14
N ALA A 76 4.86 -13.99 -1.08
CA ALA A 76 5.68 -12.86 -1.50
C ALA A 76 4.90 -11.54 -1.49
N LEU A 77 3.66 -11.54 -2.00
CA LEU A 77 2.77 -10.38 -1.98
C LEU A 77 2.39 -9.96 -0.56
N LYS A 78 2.09 -10.91 0.33
CA LYS A 78 1.84 -10.61 1.76
C LYS A 78 3.03 -9.92 2.41
N ALA A 79 4.26 -10.37 2.12
CA ALA A 79 5.47 -9.73 2.64
C ALA A 79 5.65 -8.31 2.10
N ALA A 80 5.38 -8.10 0.80
CA ALA A 80 5.44 -6.78 0.16
C ALA A 80 4.42 -5.80 0.75
N VAL A 81 3.18 -6.26 1.00
CA VAL A 81 2.13 -5.44 1.64
C VAL A 81 2.57 -5.00 3.04
N LYS A 82 3.10 -5.91 3.86
CA LYS A 82 3.61 -5.57 5.19
C LYS A 82 4.73 -4.53 5.15
N LEU A 83 5.59 -4.56 4.13
CA LEU A 83 6.62 -3.54 3.95
C LEU A 83 5.99 -2.18 3.62
N LYS A 84 5.02 -2.15 2.70
CA LYS A 84 4.32 -0.92 2.31
C LYS A 84 3.48 -0.32 3.43
N GLU A 85 2.88 -1.14 4.29
CA GLU A 85 2.19 -0.66 5.50
C GLU A 85 3.16 0.09 6.44
N ARG A 86 4.39 -0.41 6.61
CA ARG A 86 5.42 0.29 7.41
C ARG A 86 5.85 1.60 6.76
N GLU A 87 6.13 1.59 5.45
CA GLU A 87 6.49 2.81 4.72
C GLU A 87 5.40 3.90 4.84
N VAL A 88 4.13 3.51 4.75
CA VAL A 88 3.01 4.44 4.94
C VAL A 88 3.00 5.02 6.35
N GLU A 89 3.27 4.20 7.37
CA GLU A 89 3.30 4.68 8.75
C GLU A 89 4.48 5.63 9.02
N GLU A 90 5.64 5.35 8.43
CA GLU A 90 6.80 6.25 8.46
C GLU A 90 6.50 7.59 7.78
N LEU A 91 5.87 7.57 6.60
CA LEU A 91 5.49 8.78 5.87
C LEU A 91 4.47 9.62 6.63
N LYS A 92 3.50 9.02 7.32
CA LYS A 92 2.59 9.75 8.22
C LYS A 92 3.35 10.44 9.35
N GLY A 93 4.35 9.76 9.94
CA GLY A 93 5.21 10.36 10.96
C GLY A 93 6.01 11.56 10.44
N VAL A 94 6.54 11.48 9.22
CA VAL A 94 7.20 12.61 8.54
C VAL A 94 6.22 13.76 8.33
N LEU A 95 5.02 13.48 7.81
CA LEU A 95 3.99 14.50 7.57
C LEU A 95 3.63 15.24 8.86
N GLY A 96 3.43 14.52 9.97
CA GLY A 96 3.15 15.13 11.27
C GLY A 96 4.24 16.11 11.72
N ARG A 97 5.52 15.75 11.54
CA ARG A 97 6.64 16.66 11.83
C ARG A 97 6.65 17.90 10.92
N VAL A 98 6.32 17.75 9.64
CA VAL A 98 6.23 18.89 8.70
C VAL A 98 5.10 19.84 9.07
N GLU A 99 3.95 19.33 9.51
CA GLU A 99 2.85 20.15 10.00
C GLU A 99 3.24 20.93 11.27
N GLU A 100 3.97 20.29 12.20
CA GLU A 100 4.52 20.96 13.38
C GLU A 100 5.50 22.08 13.00
N LEU A 101 6.42 21.81 12.07
CA LEU A 101 7.36 22.82 11.57
C LEU A 101 6.63 24.00 10.93
N THR A 102 5.57 23.75 10.16
CA THR A 102 4.76 24.81 9.56
C THR A 102 4.11 25.69 10.64
N LYS A 103 3.50 25.07 11.66
CA LYS A 103 2.92 25.81 12.80
C LYS A 103 3.96 26.64 13.55
N LEU A 104 5.19 26.15 13.70
CA LEU A 104 6.28 26.90 14.32
C LEU A 104 6.75 28.05 13.43
N SER A 105 6.86 27.82 12.12
CA SER A 105 7.20 28.83 11.12
C SER A 105 6.22 30.02 11.17
N ASP A 106 4.91 29.75 11.20
CA ASP A 106 3.89 30.81 11.29
C ASP A 106 4.02 31.64 12.58
N ARG A 107 4.36 31.01 13.71
CA ARG A 107 4.63 31.70 14.98
C ARG A 107 5.90 32.53 14.92
N CYS A 108 6.95 32.02 14.27
CA CYS A 108 8.20 32.73 14.07
C CYS A 108 8.04 33.93 13.11
N ALA A 109 7.14 33.86 12.12
CA ALA A 109 6.87 34.98 11.23
C ALA A 109 6.01 36.08 11.89
N SER A 110 4.96 35.69 12.63
CA SER A 110 3.97 36.63 13.16
C SER A 110 4.44 37.44 14.38
N LYS A 111 5.19 36.84 15.31
CA LYS A 111 5.62 37.53 16.55
C LYS A 111 6.60 38.68 16.29
N PRO A 112 7.72 38.50 15.56
CA PRO A 112 8.67 39.57 15.31
C PRO A 112 8.05 40.69 14.47
N ALA A 113 7.19 40.36 13.50
CA ALA A 113 6.49 41.35 12.67
C ALA A 113 5.59 42.27 13.51
N ALA A 114 4.82 41.71 14.45
CA ALA A 114 4.00 42.49 15.37
C ALA A 114 4.86 43.35 16.32
N THR A 115 5.96 42.80 16.84
CA THR A 115 6.90 43.55 17.70
C THR A 115 7.54 44.72 16.95
N LEU A 116 8.02 44.51 15.73
CA LEU A 116 8.61 45.55 14.89
C LEU A 116 7.60 46.65 14.53
N LYS A 117 6.35 46.28 14.23
CA LYS A 117 5.27 47.24 14.01
C LYS A 117 5.03 48.12 15.24
N GLY A 118 4.92 47.52 16.42
CA GLY A 118 4.74 48.25 17.68
C GLY A 118 5.91 49.19 17.99
N ILE A 119 7.16 48.75 17.75
CA ILE A 119 8.34 49.61 17.89
C ILE A 119 8.28 50.79 16.91
N SER A 120 7.93 50.53 15.65
CA SER A 120 7.80 51.58 14.62
C SER A 120 6.74 52.62 14.99
N GLU A 121 5.58 52.19 15.48
CA GLU A 121 4.51 53.08 15.96
C GLU A 121 4.98 53.94 17.14
N ARG A 122 5.66 53.35 18.13
CA ARG A 122 6.25 54.11 19.25
C ARG A 122 7.27 55.13 18.79
N LEU A 123 8.16 54.77 17.86
CA LEU A 123 9.15 55.69 17.29
C LEU A 123 8.48 56.86 16.56
N LYS A 124 7.38 56.62 15.82
CA LYS A 124 6.60 57.70 15.19
C LYS A 124 6.00 58.64 16.24
N SER A 125 5.39 58.11 17.29
CA SER A 125 4.85 58.93 18.39
C SER A 125 5.94 59.75 19.07
N TYR A 126 7.09 59.16 19.36
CA TYR A 126 8.23 59.86 19.95
C TYR A 126 8.76 60.96 19.03
N LYS A 127 8.85 60.71 17.72
CA LYS A 127 9.21 61.73 16.73
C LYS A 127 8.22 62.89 16.71
N CYS A 128 6.91 62.63 16.77
CA CYS A 128 5.89 63.68 16.85
C CYS A 128 6.00 64.50 18.14
N PHE A 129 6.22 63.83 19.28
CA PHE A 129 6.47 64.50 20.56
C PHE A 129 7.68 65.43 20.49
N LEU A 130 8.83 64.94 19.98
CA LEU A 130 10.02 65.76 19.80
C LEU A 130 9.82 66.92 18.82
N ASN A 131 9.05 66.72 17.74
CA ASN A 131 8.71 67.79 16.81
C ASN A 131 7.77 68.83 17.46
N GLY A 132 6.84 68.40 18.32
CA GLY A 132 6.01 69.31 19.12
C GLY A 132 6.83 70.13 20.12
N VAL A 133 7.83 69.51 20.76
CA VAL A 133 8.80 70.21 21.63
C VAL A 133 9.72 71.16 20.85
N ARG A 134 10.00 70.89 19.57
CA ARG A 134 10.68 71.84 18.67
C ARG A 134 9.77 72.96 18.16
N GLY A 135 8.45 72.78 18.22
CA GLY A 135 7.45 73.75 17.79
C GLY A 135 7.17 74.85 18.82
N ASP A 136 7.56 74.65 20.09
CA ASP A 136 7.78 75.76 21.01
C ASP A 136 9.09 76.46 20.61
N GLU A 137 9.05 77.19 19.49
CA GLU A 137 10.10 78.16 19.11
C GLU A 137 10.35 79.19 20.22
N ASP A 138 9.44 79.27 21.20
CA ASP A 138 9.53 80.11 22.40
C ASP A 138 10.28 79.46 23.57
N LEU A 139 10.56 78.14 23.58
CA LEU A 139 11.24 77.53 24.73
C LEU A 139 12.70 77.99 24.84
N ILE A 140 13.43 78.06 23.73
CA ILE A 140 14.83 78.51 23.71
C ILE A 140 14.94 80.01 24.04
N PRO A 141 14.12 80.92 23.47
CA PRO A 141 14.05 82.32 23.89
C PRO A 141 13.60 82.49 25.35
N THR A 142 12.65 81.70 25.84
CA THR A 142 12.17 81.79 27.23
C THR A 142 13.23 81.32 28.21
N ILE A 143 13.92 80.21 27.93
CA ILE A 143 15.06 79.75 28.73
C ILE A 143 16.19 80.78 28.69
N ARG A 144 16.50 81.36 27.53
CA ARG A 144 17.50 82.43 27.41
C ARG A 144 17.12 83.65 28.25
N ARG A 145 15.87 84.10 28.17
CA ARG A 145 15.35 85.21 28.97
C ARG A 145 15.43 84.92 30.47
N LEU A 146 15.10 83.70 30.90
CA LEU A 146 15.21 83.30 32.30
C LEU A 146 16.68 83.28 32.77
N ILE A 147 17.62 82.83 31.93
CA ILE A 147 19.05 82.89 32.21
C ILE A 147 19.53 84.34 32.32
N GLU A 148 19.12 85.22 31.41
CA GLU A 148 19.48 86.65 31.42
C GLU A 148 18.90 87.36 32.66
N GLN A 149 17.66 87.06 33.04
CA GLN A 149 17.04 87.56 34.26
C GLN A 149 17.79 87.09 35.51
N ALA A 150 18.19 85.82 35.57
CA ALA A 150 18.97 85.29 36.68
C ALA A 150 20.36 85.94 36.77
N ALA A 151 21.04 86.15 35.63
CA ALA A 151 22.34 86.83 35.58
C ALA A 151 22.24 88.28 36.09
N ALA A 152 21.23 89.03 35.67
CA ALA A 152 21.00 90.40 36.13
C ALA A 152 20.71 90.49 37.63
N ILE A 153 20.01 89.49 38.20
CA ILE A 153 19.78 89.41 39.65
C ILE A 153 21.09 89.13 40.38
N ILE A 154 21.92 88.22 39.87
CA ILE A 154 23.23 87.89 40.47
C ILE A 154 24.17 89.11 40.42
N ASP A 155 24.27 89.78 39.28
CA ASP A 155 25.11 90.96 39.11
C ASP A 155 24.61 92.15 39.96
N GLY A 156 23.29 92.32 40.08
CA GLY A 156 22.68 93.34 40.95
C GLY A 156 22.92 93.10 42.45
N MET A 157 23.09 91.83 42.87
CA MET A 157 23.47 91.48 44.25
C MET A 157 24.97 91.64 44.51
N ALA A 158 25.82 91.80 43.49
CA ALA A 158 27.26 91.94 43.62
C ALA A 158 27.74 93.40 43.80
N VAL A 159 26.85 94.39 43.63
CA VAL A 159 27.17 95.84 43.68
C VAL A 159 26.43 96.58 44.82
N GLY A 160 25.81 95.84 45.75
CA GLY A 160 25.11 96.37 46.94
C GLY A 160 25.83 96.09 48.25
#